data_AF-A0AAV9G6T0-F1
#
_entry.id   AF-A0AAV9G6T0-F1
#
_cell.length_a   1.000
_cell.length_b   1.000
_cell.length_c   1.000
_cell.angle_alpha   90.00
_cell.angle_beta   90.00
_cell.angle_gamma   90.00
#
_symmetry.space_group_name_H-M   'P 1'
#
loop_
_entity.id
_entity.type
_entity.pdbx_description
1 polymer ?
#
loop_
_entity_poly.entity_id
_entity_poly.type
_entity_poly.pdbx_seq_one_letter_code
_entity_poly.pdbx_strand_id
1 'polypeptide(L)'
;MSSNIIFQDLPKVPSLATAHGTSMGLAFVVFFPLGALLVRFINSKHTVWIHAFCQLIGLALTIAGLATGIRMAKIIDRLHNNAHTILGTIVVAALFLQPFIGYFHHRRYIRTQTQSIWGTVHVWYGRALLFLGIINGGLGLQLAKGSPAYSEAGMIVYSVLAGLSGVSLLGLMVYVYVRKGIGAKGDA
;
A
#
# COMPACT_ATOMS: atom_id res chain seq x y z
N MET A 1 6.71 21.56 23.51
CA MET A 1 7.58 22.03 22.40
C MET A 1 6.78 22.97 21.51
N SER A 2 7.16 24.26 21.48
CA SER A 2 7.17 25.11 20.29
C SER A 2 5.90 25.26 19.43
N SER A 3 4.91 26.04 19.88
CA SER A 3 3.89 26.60 18.98
C SER A 3 4.53 27.49 17.89
N ASN A 4 5.56 28.27 18.23
CA ASN A 4 6.22 29.18 17.28
C ASN A 4 6.90 28.47 16.08
N ILE A 5 7.64 27.37 16.27
CA ILE A 5 8.22 26.61 15.12
C ILE A 5 7.12 25.96 14.27
N ILE A 6 5.99 25.56 14.86
CA ILE A 6 4.89 24.97 14.10
C ILE A 6 4.25 26.02 13.17
N PHE A 7 3.99 27.23 13.65
CA PHE A 7 3.44 28.31 12.82
C PHE A 7 4.43 28.79 11.74
N GLN A 8 5.73 28.81 12.02
CA GLN A 8 6.75 29.16 11.01
C GLN A 8 6.81 28.15 9.84
N ASP A 9 6.37 26.92 10.06
CA ASP A 9 6.38 25.86 9.05
C ASP A 9 5.09 25.75 8.24
N LEU A 10 4.07 26.59 8.50
CA LEU A 10 2.83 26.64 7.70
C LEU A 10 3.09 26.75 6.19
N PRO A 11 4.04 27.57 5.71
CA PRO A 11 4.36 27.67 4.28
C PRO A 11 4.89 26.37 3.65
N LYS A 12 5.37 25.41 4.46
CA LYS A 12 5.88 24.10 3.98
C LYS A 12 4.76 23.08 3.77
N VAL A 13 3.55 23.33 4.26
CA VAL A 13 2.42 22.38 4.17
C VAL A 13 2.15 21.92 2.74
N PRO A 14 2.12 22.80 1.71
CA PRO A 14 1.84 22.36 0.35
C PRO A 14 2.88 21.36 -0.19
N SER A 15 4.17 21.63 0.01
CA SER A 15 5.23 20.74 -0.47
C SER A 15 5.26 19.41 0.29
N LEU A 16 5.01 19.43 1.60
CA LEU A 16 4.86 18.22 2.41
C LEU A 16 3.66 17.37 1.96
N ALA A 17 2.53 18.02 1.66
CA ALA A 17 1.33 17.36 1.16
C ALA A 17 1.57 16.70 -0.21
N THR A 18 2.22 17.41 -1.14
CA THR A 18 2.61 16.84 -2.44
C THR A 18 3.55 15.65 -2.25
N ALA A 19 4.62 15.80 -1.44
CA ALA A 19 5.56 14.70 -1.19
C ALA A 19 4.88 13.48 -0.54
N HIS A 20 3.99 13.71 0.43
CA HIS A 20 3.18 12.66 1.06
C HIS A 20 2.28 11.95 0.04
N GLY A 21 1.48 12.70 -0.72
CA GLY A 21 0.55 12.15 -1.69
C GLY A 21 1.24 11.37 -2.80
N THR A 22 2.33 11.91 -3.35
CA THR A 22 3.10 11.23 -4.42
C THR A 22 3.75 9.95 -3.91
N SER A 23 4.43 9.99 -2.77
CA SER A 23 5.11 8.81 -2.23
C SER A 23 4.14 7.70 -1.82
N MET A 24 3.08 8.04 -1.08
CA MET A 24 2.05 7.08 -0.69
C MET A 24 1.27 6.53 -1.88
N GLY A 25 0.95 7.39 -2.86
CA GLY A 25 0.33 6.96 -4.12
C GLY A 25 1.20 5.94 -4.84
N LEU A 26 2.46 6.26 -5.13
CA LEU A 26 3.38 5.33 -5.79
C LEU A 26 3.53 4.01 -5.03
N ALA A 27 3.61 4.04 -3.69
CA ALA A 27 3.70 2.82 -2.88
C ALA A 27 2.47 1.93 -3.05
N PHE A 28 1.28 2.46 -2.78
CA PHE A 28 0.04 1.67 -2.65
C PHE A 28 -0.67 1.38 -3.97
N VAL A 29 -0.54 2.26 -4.98
CA VAL A 29 -1.20 2.05 -6.28
C VAL A 29 -0.25 1.57 -7.37
N VAL A 30 1.08 1.57 -7.17
CA VAL A 30 2.04 1.09 -8.17
C VAL A 30 2.90 -0.06 -7.63
N PHE A 31 3.81 0.21 -6.69
CA PHE A 31 4.87 -0.74 -6.34
C PHE A 31 4.36 -2.00 -5.62
N PHE A 32 3.50 -1.84 -4.61
CA PHE A 32 2.98 -3.01 -3.91
C PHE A 32 2.09 -3.89 -4.79
N PRO A 33 1.10 -3.34 -5.55
CA PRO A 33 0.31 -4.14 -6.49
C PRO A 33 1.19 -4.80 -7.56
N LEU A 34 2.16 -4.10 -8.13
CA LEU A 34 3.06 -4.64 -9.15
C LEU A 34 3.83 -5.86 -8.62
N GLY A 35 4.44 -5.75 -7.44
CA GLY A 35 5.15 -6.88 -6.83
C GLY A 35 4.24 -8.07 -6.52
N ALA A 36 2.97 -7.81 -6.16
CA ALA A 36 1.97 -8.86 -5.90
C ALA A 36 1.47 -9.54 -7.19
N LEU A 37 1.38 -8.81 -8.30
CA LEU A 37 0.98 -9.36 -9.59
C LEU A 37 2.11 -10.18 -10.23
N LEU A 38 3.34 -9.64 -10.25
CA LEU A 38 4.48 -10.28 -10.92
C LEU A 38 4.79 -11.67 -10.35
N VAL A 39 4.71 -11.84 -9.02
CA VAL A 39 4.92 -13.15 -8.36
C VAL A 39 3.93 -14.22 -8.80
N ARG A 40 2.81 -13.85 -9.39
CA ARG A 40 1.76 -14.78 -9.82
C ARG A 40 1.84 -15.15 -11.30
N PHE A 41 2.38 -14.29 -12.15
CA PHE A 41 2.44 -14.51 -13.59
C PHE A 41 3.80 -15.01 -14.08
N ILE A 42 4.90 -14.67 -13.38
CA ILE A 42 6.24 -15.10 -13.78
C ILE A 42 6.62 -16.34 -12.98
N ASN A 43 6.70 -17.49 -13.64
CA ASN A 43 7.12 -18.75 -13.05
C ASN A 43 8.65 -18.90 -13.09
N SER A 44 9.34 -18.21 -12.18
CA SER A 44 10.79 -18.26 -12.05
C SER A 44 11.24 -18.14 -10.60
N LYS A 45 12.36 -18.78 -10.24
CA LYS A 45 13.01 -18.60 -8.93
C LYS A 45 13.42 -17.14 -8.66
N HIS A 46 13.58 -16.34 -9.71
CA HIS A 46 13.93 -14.92 -9.61
C HIS A 46 12.72 -14.04 -9.27
N THR A 47 11.50 -14.53 -9.46
CA THR A 47 10.30 -13.71 -9.26
C THR A 47 10.10 -13.28 -7.82
N VAL A 48 10.52 -14.10 -6.85
CA VAL A 48 10.47 -13.71 -5.43
C VAL A 48 11.38 -12.51 -5.14
N TRP A 49 12.54 -12.45 -5.79
CA TRP A 49 13.45 -11.30 -5.64
C TRP A 49 12.88 -10.05 -6.28
N ILE A 50 12.21 -10.18 -7.43
CA ILE A 50 11.47 -9.07 -8.06
C ILE A 50 10.35 -8.59 -7.13
N HIS A 51 9.58 -9.51 -6.56
CA HIS A 51 8.56 -9.19 -5.56
C HIS A 51 9.16 -8.43 -4.38
N ALA A 52 10.20 -8.97 -3.75
CA ALA A 52 10.88 -8.36 -2.61
C ALA A 52 11.43 -6.97 -2.95
N PHE A 53 12.03 -6.80 -4.13
CA PHE A 53 12.52 -5.50 -4.60
C PHE A 53 11.39 -4.47 -4.73
N CYS A 54 10.27 -4.83 -5.36
CA CYS A 54 9.09 -3.96 -5.42
C CYS A 54 8.55 -3.63 -4.02
N GLN A 55 8.50 -4.61 -3.10
CA GLN A 55 8.05 -4.39 -1.72
C GLN A 55 8.99 -3.44 -0.95
N LEU A 56 10.30 -3.56 -1.15
CA LEU A 56 11.28 -2.69 -0.49
C LEU A 56 11.19 -1.24 -0.98
N ILE A 57 11.00 -1.03 -2.29
CA ILE A 57 10.74 0.32 -2.82
C ILE A 57 9.44 0.88 -2.26
N GLY A 58 8.35 0.09 -2.29
CA GLY A 58 7.06 0.51 -1.74
C GLY A 58 7.14 0.84 -0.25
N LEU A 59 7.92 0.07 0.53
CA LEU A 59 8.14 0.31 1.95
C LEU A 59 8.94 1.60 2.19
N ALA A 60 10.01 1.82 1.42
CA ALA A 60 10.80 3.05 1.51
C ALA A 60 9.94 4.29 1.19
N LEU A 61 9.12 4.22 0.14
CA LEU A 61 8.16 5.28 -0.21
C LEU A 61 7.12 5.48 0.89
N THR A 62 6.63 4.40 1.50
CA THR A 62 5.66 4.48 2.61
C THR A 62 6.27 5.11 3.85
N ILE A 63 7.53 4.82 4.17
CA ILE A 63 8.26 5.48 5.27
C ILE A 63 8.42 6.97 4.99
N ALA A 64 8.86 7.33 3.78
CA ALA A 64 8.99 8.73 3.37
C ALA A 64 7.65 9.47 3.43
N GLY A 65 6.59 8.85 2.91
CA GLY A 65 5.23 9.38 2.94
C GLY A 65 4.67 9.50 4.35
N LEU A 66 4.90 8.52 5.22
CA LEU A 66 4.48 8.59 6.62
C LEU A 66 5.20 9.75 7.34
N ALA A 67 6.51 9.91 7.12
CA ALA A 67 7.30 10.96 7.75
C ALA A 67 6.80 12.36 7.34
N THR A 68 6.58 12.60 6.04
CA THR A 68 6.04 13.87 5.55
C THR A 68 4.60 14.09 6.00
N GLY A 69 3.78 13.05 6.01
CA GLY A 69 2.39 13.08 6.49
C GLY A 69 2.27 13.42 7.98
N ILE A 70 3.09 12.79 8.84
CA ILE A 70 3.13 13.10 10.28
C ILE A 70 3.59 14.55 10.48
N ARG A 71 4.63 15.00 9.77
CA ARG A 71 5.11 16.39 9.89
C ARG A 71 4.01 17.38 9.51
N MET A 72 3.39 17.19 8.35
CA MET A 72 2.28 18.01 7.89
C MET A 72 1.11 18.01 8.88
N ALA A 73 0.67 16.83 9.31
CA ALA A 73 -0.49 16.70 10.18
C ALA A 73 -0.27 17.28 11.58
N LYS A 74 0.98 17.35 12.08
CA LYS A 74 1.30 18.12 13.29
C LYS A 74 1.21 19.63 13.06
N ILE A 75 1.57 20.12 11.87
CA ILE A 75 1.53 21.56 11.55
C ILE A 75 0.09 22.08 11.49
N ILE A 76 -0.82 21.32 10.90
CA ILE A 76 -2.23 21.70 10.73
C ILE A 76 -3.17 21.12 11.78
N ASP A 77 -2.62 20.52 12.85
CA ASP A 77 -3.34 19.82 13.92
C ASP A 77 -4.40 18.82 13.41
N ARG A 78 -3.95 17.89 12.55
CA ARG A 78 -4.79 16.85 11.92
C ARG A 78 -4.31 15.42 12.18
N LEU A 79 -3.37 15.19 13.09
CA LEU A 79 -2.70 13.89 13.21
C LEU A 79 -3.62 12.73 13.64
N HIS A 80 -4.65 12.98 14.44
CA HIS A 80 -5.50 11.93 15.02
C HIS A 80 -7.00 12.29 15.06
N ASN A 81 -7.45 13.20 14.20
CA ASN A 81 -8.81 13.75 14.27
C ASN A 81 -9.60 13.63 12.95
N ASN A 82 -9.12 12.80 12.02
CA ASN A 82 -9.82 12.54 10.76
C ASN A 82 -9.57 11.10 10.31
N ALA A 83 -10.51 10.59 9.50
CA ALA A 83 -10.50 9.20 9.04
C ALA A 83 -9.19 8.82 8.31
N HIS A 84 -8.68 9.71 7.45
CA HIS A 84 -7.47 9.45 6.67
C HIS A 84 -6.22 9.23 7.54
N THR A 85 -6.01 10.08 8.56
CA THR A 85 -4.83 9.97 9.43
C THR A 85 -4.94 8.80 10.41
N ILE A 86 -6.12 8.52 10.94
CA ILE A 86 -6.37 7.38 11.83
C ILE A 86 -6.19 6.06 11.05
N LEU A 87 -6.91 5.90 9.93
CA LEU A 87 -6.83 4.70 9.11
C LEU A 87 -5.43 4.51 8.52
N GLY A 88 -4.84 5.57 7.98
CA GLY A 88 -3.49 5.53 7.42
C GLY A 88 -2.44 5.08 8.42
N THR A 89 -2.50 5.58 9.66
CA THR A 89 -1.57 5.17 10.72
C THR A 89 -1.73 3.68 11.06
N ILE A 90 -2.97 3.19 11.17
CA ILE A 90 -3.25 1.77 11.43
C ILE A 90 -2.74 0.90 10.27
N VAL A 91 -3.05 1.27 9.02
CA VAL A 91 -2.63 0.52 7.84
C VAL A 91 -1.11 0.45 7.73
N VAL A 92 -0.41 1.57 7.95
CA VAL A 92 1.05 1.60 7.86
C VAL A 92 1.70 0.82 9.02
N ALA A 93 1.19 0.94 10.24
CA ALA A 93 1.65 0.13 11.38
C ALA A 93 1.48 -1.37 11.10
N ALA A 94 0.32 -1.74 10.58
CA ALA A 94 0.00 -3.11 10.17
C ALA A 94 0.90 -3.60 9.01
N LEU A 95 1.21 -2.73 8.05
CA LEU A 95 2.09 -3.01 6.93
C LEU A 95 3.52 -3.34 7.37
N PHE A 96 4.04 -2.75 8.44
CA PHE A 96 5.37 -3.12 8.96
C PHE A 96 5.48 -4.58 9.39
N LEU A 97 4.36 -5.26 9.67
CA LEU A 97 4.35 -6.69 10.00
C LEU A 97 4.49 -7.58 8.74
N GLN A 98 4.12 -7.08 7.55
CA GLN A 98 4.10 -7.86 6.32
C GLN A 98 5.45 -8.50 5.96
N PRO A 99 6.60 -7.77 5.98
CA PRO A 99 7.90 -8.35 5.64
C PRO A 99 8.28 -9.54 6.53
N PHE A 100 7.94 -9.49 7.83
CA PHE A 100 8.21 -10.57 8.76
C PHE A 100 7.38 -11.81 8.43
N ILE A 101 6.08 -11.64 8.21
CA ILE A 101 5.19 -12.74 7.82
C ILE A 101 5.66 -13.35 6.48
N GLY A 102 6.03 -12.50 5.52
CA GLY A 102 6.56 -12.91 4.22
C GLY A 102 7.86 -13.71 4.34
N TYR A 103 8.79 -13.25 5.18
CA TYR A 103 10.04 -13.97 5.45
C TYR A 103 9.79 -15.36 6.04
N PHE A 104 8.95 -15.48 7.07
CA PHE A 104 8.63 -16.76 7.69
C PHE A 104 7.94 -17.73 6.72
N HIS A 105 6.97 -17.22 5.95
CA HIS A 105 6.30 -18.01 4.92
C HIS A 105 7.30 -18.50 3.86
N HIS A 106 8.11 -17.60 3.31
CA HIS A 106 9.01 -17.94 2.20
C HIS A 106 10.09 -18.94 2.64
N ARG A 107 10.68 -18.76 3.83
CA ARG A 107 11.66 -19.69 4.38
C ARG A 107 11.06 -21.09 4.60
N ARG A 108 9.79 -21.17 4.99
CA ARG A 108 9.09 -22.45 5.11
C ARG A 108 8.76 -23.06 3.74
N TYR A 109 8.29 -22.24 2.80
CA TYR A 109 7.93 -22.67 1.45
C TYR A 109 9.13 -23.28 0.70
N ILE A 110 10.31 -22.66 0.77
CA ILE A 110 11.54 -23.23 0.18
C ILE A 110 11.80 -24.65 0.72
N ARG A 111 11.57 -24.89 2.03
CA ARG A 111 11.85 -26.17 2.67
C ARG A 111 10.80 -27.23 2.40
N THR A 112 9.52 -26.86 2.39
CA THR A 112 8.43 -27.84 2.35
C THR A 112 7.75 -27.94 0.98
N GLN A 113 7.96 -26.97 0.08
CA GLN A 113 7.28 -26.82 -1.22
C GLN A 113 5.75 -26.86 -1.12
N THR A 114 5.19 -26.67 0.07
CA THR A 114 3.76 -26.77 0.36
C THR A 114 3.22 -25.43 0.88
N GLN A 115 1.95 -25.16 0.58
CA GLN A 115 1.27 -23.96 1.06
C GLN A 115 1.13 -24.05 2.59
N SER A 116 1.79 -23.13 3.30
CA SER A 116 1.69 -23.02 4.75
C SER A 116 0.57 -22.07 5.18
N ILE A 117 0.06 -22.23 6.42
CA ILE A 117 -0.87 -21.26 7.05
C ILE A 117 -0.32 -19.83 6.96
N TRP A 118 0.97 -19.64 7.22
CA TRP A 118 1.65 -18.35 7.09
C TRP A 118 1.58 -17.75 5.68
N GLY A 119 1.53 -18.58 4.64
CA GLY A 119 1.36 -18.13 3.26
C GLY A 119 -0.06 -17.66 2.98
N THR A 120 -1.05 -18.39 3.49
CA THR A 120 -2.45 -17.95 3.42
C THR A 120 -2.64 -16.62 4.16
N VAL A 121 -2.10 -16.52 5.39
CA VAL A 121 -2.14 -15.28 6.18
C VAL A 121 -1.42 -14.15 5.45
N HIS A 122 -0.19 -14.36 4.97
CA HIS A 122 0.58 -13.37 4.22
C HIS A 122 -0.21 -12.78 3.04
N VAL A 123 -0.81 -13.65 2.22
CA VAL A 123 -1.55 -13.24 1.03
C VAL A 123 -2.82 -12.47 1.38
N TRP A 124 -3.67 -12.99 2.28
CA TRP A 124 -4.94 -12.34 2.63
C TRP A 124 -4.74 -11.06 3.43
N TYR A 125 -3.81 -11.06 4.38
CA TYR A 125 -3.43 -9.88 5.13
C TYR A 125 -2.90 -8.78 4.21
N GLY A 126 -2.04 -9.12 3.26
CA GLY A 126 -1.50 -8.17 2.29
C GLY A 126 -2.57 -7.55 1.40
N ARG A 127 -3.52 -8.37 0.92
CA ARG A 127 -4.65 -7.89 0.13
C ARG A 127 -5.53 -6.91 0.92
N ALA A 128 -5.87 -7.24 2.16
CA ALA A 128 -6.65 -6.35 3.01
C ALA A 128 -5.95 -4.99 3.19
N LEU A 129 -4.64 -5.00 3.46
CA LEU A 129 -3.85 -3.78 3.59
C LEU A 129 -3.80 -2.96 2.30
N LEU A 130 -3.71 -3.61 1.13
CA LEU A 130 -3.73 -2.91 -0.15
C LEU A 130 -5.07 -2.21 -0.41
N PHE A 131 -6.19 -2.90 -0.20
CA PHE A 131 -7.51 -2.28 -0.35
C PHE A 131 -7.70 -1.12 0.63
N LEU A 132 -7.36 -1.32 1.91
CA LEU A 132 -7.46 -0.26 2.91
C LEU A 132 -6.54 0.92 2.57
N GLY A 133 -5.33 0.67 2.05
CA GLY A 133 -4.41 1.70 1.60
C GLY A 133 -4.93 2.51 0.41
N ILE A 134 -5.53 1.85 -0.59
CA ILE A 134 -6.16 2.51 -1.74
C ILE A 134 -7.32 3.39 -1.30
N ILE A 135 -8.19 2.86 -0.42
CA ILE A 135 -9.30 3.63 0.17
C ILE A 135 -8.74 4.83 0.94
N ASN A 136 -7.70 4.61 1.75
CA ASN A 136 -7.09 5.66 2.54
C ASN A 136 -6.49 6.78 1.69
N GLY A 137 -5.86 6.47 0.56
CA GLY A 137 -5.37 7.51 -0.37
C GLY A 137 -6.51 8.30 -1.02
N GLY A 138 -7.65 7.67 -1.28
CA GLY A 138 -8.87 8.38 -1.69
C GLY A 138 -9.39 9.36 -0.62
N LEU A 139 -9.41 8.92 0.65
CA LEU A 139 -9.74 9.79 1.79
C LEU A 139 -8.73 10.96 1.92
N GLY A 140 -7.45 10.71 1.63
CA GLY A 140 -6.41 11.75 1.62
C GLY A 140 -6.63 12.80 0.54
N LEU A 141 -7.00 12.38 -0.67
CA LEU A 141 -7.37 13.30 -1.75
C LEU A 141 -8.64 14.09 -1.43
N GLN A 142 -9.62 13.46 -0.80
CA GLN A 142 -10.82 14.15 -0.32
C GLN A 142 -10.48 15.20 0.74
N LEU A 143 -9.61 14.86 1.69
CA LEU A 143 -9.13 15.79 2.71
C LEU A 143 -8.33 16.97 2.12
N ALA A 144 -7.61 16.73 1.02
CA ALA A 144 -6.84 17.75 0.33
C ALA A 144 -7.71 18.71 -0.51
N LYS A 145 -8.98 18.38 -0.80
CA LYS A 145 -9.86 19.25 -1.61
C LYS A 145 -9.96 20.64 -0.99
N GLY A 146 -9.73 21.67 -1.81
CA GLY A 146 -9.75 23.07 -1.37
C GLY A 146 -8.46 23.54 -0.66
N SER A 147 -7.45 22.68 -0.53
CA SER A 147 -6.12 23.09 -0.06
C SER A 147 -5.24 23.57 -1.21
N PRO A 148 -4.24 24.45 -0.97
CA PRO A 148 -3.27 24.86 -1.99
C PRO A 148 -2.41 23.71 -2.55
N ALA A 149 -2.38 22.56 -1.87
CA ALA A 149 -1.65 21.38 -2.32
C ALA A 149 -2.46 20.50 -3.29
N TYR A 150 -3.76 20.79 -3.43
CA TYR A 150 -4.65 20.01 -4.27
C TYR A 150 -4.27 20.12 -5.75
N SER A 151 -4.25 18.98 -6.44
CA SER A 151 -4.06 18.91 -7.88
C SER A 151 -5.16 18.05 -8.49
N GLU A 152 -5.97 18.62 -9.36
CA GLU A 152 -6.99 17.88 -10.12
C GLU A 152 -6.34 16.82 -11.01
N ALA A 153 -5.26 17.17 -11.70
CA ALA A 153 -4.47 16.21 -12.47
C ALA A 153 -3.94 15.08 -11.57
N GLY A 154 -3.42 15.40 -10.38
CA GLY A 154 -2.97 14.40 -9.40
C GLY A 154 -4.10 13.47 -8.94
N MET A 155 -5.30 14.00 -8.70
CA MET A 155 -6.49 13.20 -8.38
C MET A 155 -6.85 12.25 -9.53
N ILE A 156 -6.87 12.74 -10.77
CA ILE A 156 -7.20 11.93 -11.95
C ILE A 156 -6.19 10.80 -12.09
N VAL A 157 -4.89 11.12 -12.05
CA VAL A 157 -3.80 10.12 -12.14
C VAL A 157 -3.93 9.07 -11.04
N TYR A 158 -4.10 9.50 -9.78
CA TYR A 158 -4.28 8.58 -8.67
C TYR A 158 -5.51 7.69 -8.88
N SER A 159 -6.64 8.24 -9.26
CA SER A 159 -7.90 7.50 -9.42
C SER A 159 -7.80 6.45 -10.53
N VAL A 160 -7.18 6.79 -11.66
CA VAL A 160 -6.93 5.83 -12.75
C VAL A 160 -6.02 4.71 -12.29
N LEU A 161 -4.88 5.03 -11.67
CA LEU A 161 -3.93 4.02 -11.20
C LEU A 161 -4.51 3.14 -10.07
N ALA A 162 -5.25 3.74 -9.14
CA ALA A 162 -5.98 3.03 -8.09
C ALA A 162 -7.02 2.08 -8.67
N GLY A 163 -7.78 2.53 -9.67
CA GLY A 163 -8.76 1.71 -10.38
C GLY A 163 -8.12 0.53 -11.10
N LEU A 164 -7.07 0.77 -11.89
CA LEU A 164 -6.31 -0.29 -12.58
C LEU A 164 -5.74 -1.30 -11.59
N SER A 165 -5.11 -0.84 -10.51
CA SER A 165 -4.54 -1.71 -9.48
C SER A 165 -5.63 -2.51 -8.75
N GLY A 166 -6.74 -1.88 -8.38
CA GLY A 166 -7.88 -2.55 -7.75
C GLY A 166 -8.50 -3.64 -8.64
N VAL A 167 -8.78 -3.31 -9.91
CA VAL A 167 -9.32 -4.26 -10.90
C VAL A 167 -8.34 -5.40 -11.12
N SER A 168 -7.05 -5.13 -11.27
CA SER A 168 -6.02 -6.17 -11.48
C SER A 168 -5.95 -7.14 -10.29
N LEU A 169 -6.00 -6.62 -9.06
CA LEU A 169 -5.98 -7.44 -7.84
C LEU A 169 -7.26 -8.28 -7.70
N LEU A 170 -8.44 -7.68 -7.94
CA LEU A 170 -9.72 -8.39 -7.92
C LEU A 170 -9.75 -9.47 -9.00
N GLY A 171 -9.37 -9.14 -10.24
CA GLY A 171 -9.30 -10.08 -11.36
C GLY A 171 -8.36 -11.24 -11.06
N LEU A 172 -7.22 -10.98 -10.43
CA LEU A 172 -6.32 -12.04 -9.99
C LEU A 172 -6.96 -12.96 -8.94
N MET A 173 -7.71 -12.41 -7.98
CA MET A 173 -8.41 -13.23 -6.98
C MET A 173 -9.46 -14.13 -7.63
N VAL A 174 -10.27 -13.59 -8.54
CA VAL A 174 -11.26 -14.35 -9.29
C VAL A 174 -10.59 -15.44 -10.13
N TYR A 175 -9.53 -15.11 -10.87
CA TYR A 175 -8.78 -16.06 -11.68
C TYR A 175 -8.25 -17.24 -10.84
N VAL A 176 -7.64 -16.95 -9.69
CA VAL A 176 -7.10 -17.99 -8.80
C VAL A 176 -8.22 -18.85 -8.20
N TYR A 177 -9.35 -18.25 -7.83
CA TYR A 177 -10.51 -18.97 -7.31
C TYR A 177 -11.10 -19.92 -8.35
N VAL A 178 -11.34 -19.45 -9.57
CA VAL A 178 -11.88 -20.25 -10.67
C VAL A 178 -10.95 -21.42 -11.02
N ARG A 179 -9.63 -21.18 -11.13
CA ARG A 179 -8.65 -22.24 -11.41
C ARG A 179 -8.63 -23.33 -10.35
N LYS A 180 -8.75 -22.98 -9.07
CA LYS A 180 -8.84 -23.97 -7.99
C LYS A 180 -10.13 -24.80 -8.07
N GLY A 181 -11.26 -24.16 -8.41
CA GLY A 181 -12.54 -24.85 -8.57
C GLY A 181 -12.60 -25.81 -9.77
N ILE A 182 -11.92 -25.48 -10.87
CA ILE A 182 -11.80 -26.39 -12.03
C ILE A 182 -10.93 -27.59 -11.67
N GLY A 183 -9.78 -27.38 -11.02
CA GLY A 183 -8.89 -28.49 -10.61
C GLY A 183 -9.59 -29.49 -9.67
N ALA A 184 -10.32 -28.98 -8.67
CA ALA A 184 -11.05 -29.83 -7.74
C ALA A 184 -12.18 -30.66 -8.38
N LYS A 185 -12.71 -30.25 -9.53
CA LYS A 185 -13.72 -31.00 -10.30
C LYS A 185 -13.11 -32.03 -11.25
N GLY A 186 -11.83 -31.90 -11.61
CA GLY A 186 -11.13 -32.86 -12.48
C GLY A 186 -10.54 -34.05 -11.73
N ASP A 187 -10.35 -33.91 -10.42
CA ASP A 187 -9.78 -34.93 -9.53
C ASP A 187 -10.87 -35.74 -8.76
N ALA A 188 -12.16 -35.44 -8.97
CA ALA A 188 -13.31 -36.07 -8.33
C ALA A 188 -14.10 -36.93 -9.32
#